data_AF-A0A0T6AR38-F1
#
_entry.id   AF-A0A0T6AR38-F1
#
_cell.length_a   1.000
_cell.length_b   1.000
_cell.length_c   1.000
_cell.angle_alpha   90.00
_cell.angle_beta   90.00
_cell.angle_gamma   90.00
#
_symmetry.space_group_name_H-M   'P 1'
#
loop_
_entity.id
_entity.type
_entity.pdbx_description
1 polymer ?
#
loop_
_entity_poly.entity_id
_entity_poly.type
_entity_poly.pdbx_seq_one_letter_code
_entity_poly.pdbx_strand_id
1 'polypeptide(L)'
;MSAVSGTNQRYVQLAATGAAAILLVQAAHMVEHVAQVVQKFILHMPAAHGLLGSIFDLEWVHFVYNTVLYAAFLAVYAWYRRAVPGRVPFAMRGVLWLQGYHVVEHLVKMYQYYALGITVGPKGILGFFVPLIWLHFFLNLLVLILLVGIYRGTRAAVPQPAQAVA
;
A
#
# COMPACT_ATOMS: atom_id res chain seq x y z
N MET A 1 24.83 -15.33 -22.36
CA MET A 1 23.55 -14.65 -22.06
C MET A 1 22.45 -15.70 -22.10
N SER A 2 21.97 -16.16 -20.95
CA SER A 2 20.90 -17.17 -20.89
C SER A 2 19.57 -16.52 -21.27
N ALA A 3 18.93 -17.02 -22.33
CA ALA A 3 17.59 -16.59 -22.72
C ALA A 3 16.64 -16.71 -21.52
N VAL A 4 15.99 -15.61 -21.15
CA VAL A 4 14.94 -15.60 -20.14
C VAL A 4 13.82 -16.51 -20.67
N SER A 5 13.53 -17.62 -19.98
CA SER A 5 12.48 -18.54 -20.41
C SER A 5 11.12 -17.83 -20.44
N GLY A 6 10.20 -18.27 -21.32
CA GLY A 6 8.86 -17.68 -21.42
C GLY A 6 8.09 -17.62 -20.09
N THR A 7 8.35 -18.57 -19.19
CA THR A 7 7.81 -18.59 -17.81
C THR A 7 8.30 -17.40 -16.98
N ASN A 8 9.58 -17.03 -17.09
CA ASN A 8 10.13 -15.87 -16.37
C ASN A 8 9.53 -14.57 -16.92
N GLN A 9 9.31 -14.47 -18.23
CA GLN A 9 8.68 -13.30 -18.85
C GLN A 9 7.25 -13.07 -18.34
N ARG A 10 6.45 -14.14 -18.18
CA ARG A 10 5.10 -14.04 -17.59
C ARG A 10 5.12 -13.47 -16.18
N TYR A 11 6.03 -13.94 -15.32
CA TYR A 11 6.12 -13.47 -13.93
C TYR A 11 6.58 -12.01 -13.83
N VAL A 12 7.48 -11.58 -14.71
CA VAL A 12 7.88 -10.17 -14.80
C VAL A 12 6.67 -9.29 -15.13
N GLN A 13 5.88 -9.68 -16.14
CA GLN A 13 4.68 -8.93 -16.54
C GLN A 13 3.64 -8.89 -15.41
N LEU A 14 3.38 -10.02 -14.75
CA LEU A 14 2.45 -10.06 -13.61
C LEU A 14 2.91 -9.14 -12.47
N ALA A 15 4.21 -9.16 -12.12
CA ALA A 15 4.76 -8.28 -11.09
C ALA A 15 4.63 -6.80 -11.48
N ALA A 16 4.92 -6.44 -12.73
CA ALA A 16 4.84 -5.06 -13.21
C ALA A 16 3.39 -4.55 -13.28
N THR A 17 2.47 -5.34 -13.84
CA THR A 17 1.04 -5.00 -13.91
C THR A 17 0.42 -4.94 -12.53
N GLY A 18 0.74 -5.90 -11.65
CA GLY A 18 0.30 -5.88 -10.26
C GLY A 18 0.79 -4.64 -9.52
N ALA A 19 2.08 -4.31 -9.64
CA ALA A 19 2.64 -3.09 -9.04
C ALA A 19 1.97 -1.82 -9.58
N ALA A 20 1.65 -1.75 -10.88
CA ALA A 20 0.94 -0.62 -11.46
C ALA A 20 -0.50 -0.48 -10.90
N ALA A 21 -1.23 -1.59 -10.80
CA ALA A 21 -2.59 -1.59 -10.25
C ALA A 21 -2.61 -1.14 -8.79
N ILE A 22 -1.70 -1.68 -7.97
CA ILE A 22 -1.53 -1.26 -6.57
C ILE A 22 -1.16 0.23 -6.52
N LEU A 23 -0.27 0.70 -7.40
CA LEU A 23 0.15 2.11 -7.43
C LEU A 23 -1.03 3.05 -7.67
N LEU A 24 -1.92 2.72 -8.60
CA LEU A 24 -3.13 3.51 -8.87
C LEU A 24 -4.04 3.57 -7.64
N VAL A 25 -4.32 2.42 -7.03
CA VAL A 25 -5.20 2.33 -5.85
C VAL A 25 -4.59 3.06 -4.66
N GLN A 26 -3.29 2.89 -4.40
CA GLN A 26 -2.59 3.56 -3.32
C GLN A 26 -2.48 5.07 -3.54
N ALA A 27 -2.29 5.51 -4.79
CA ALA A 27 -2.28 6.94 -5.12
C ALA A 27 -3.65 7.58 -4.86
N ALA A 28 -4.74 6.93 -5.27
CA ALA A 28 -6.10 7.39 -4.96
C ALA A 28 -6.34 7.45 -3.45
N HIS A 29 -5.91 6.42 -2.70
CA HIS A 29 -6.02 6.43 -1.25
C HIS A 29 -5.17 7.53 -0.59
N MET A 30 -4.00 7.86 -1.13
CA MET A 30 -3.19 8.99 -0.65
C MET A 30 -3.91 10.33 -0.86
N VAL A 31 -4.67 10.49 -1.95
CA VAL A 31 -5.48 11.70 -2.18
C VAL A 31 -6.55 11.86 -1.09
N GLU A 32 -7.17 10.77 -0.64
CA GLU A 32 -8.10 10.81 0.51
C GLU A 32 -7.41 11.33 1.78
N HIS A 33 -6.19 10.86 2.07
CA HIS A 33 -5.41 11.33 3.23
C HIS A 33 -4.98 12.80 3.12
N VAL A 34 -4.62 13.25 1.92
CA VAL A 34 -4.35 14.68 1.65
C VAL A 34 -5.62 15.49 1.94
N ALA A 35 -6.78 15.04 1.45
CA ALA A 35 -8.05 15.70 1.72
C ALA A 35 -8.36 15.75 3.22
N GLN A 36 -8.14 14.67 3.97
CA GLN A 36 -8.31 14.67 5.44
C GLN A 36 -7.41 15.69 6.14
N VAL A 37 -6.14 15.79 5.75
CA VAL A 37 -5.21 16.80 6.28
C VAL A 37 -5.70 18.20 5.97
N VAL A 38 -6.10 18.48 4.72
CA VAL A 38 -6.62 19.79 4.31
C VAL A 38 -7.90 20.14 5.09
N GLN A 39 -8.86 19.22 5.14
CA GLN A 39 -10.12 19.41 5.88
C GLN A 39 -9.85 19.72 7.35
N LYS A 40 -8.96 18.99 8.01
CA LYS A 40 -8.72 19.16 9.44
C LYS A 40 -7.87 20.38 9.79
N PHE A 41 -6.76 20.58 9.09
CA PHE A 41 -5.71 21.52 9.51
C PHE A 41 -5.72 22.83 8.74
N ILE A 42 -6.33 22.88 7.56
CA ILE A 42 -6.45 24.11 6.75
C ILE A 42 -7.87 24.67 6.85
N LEU A 43 -8.89 23.82 6.66
CA LEU A 43 -10.30 24.24 6.67
C LEU A 43 -10.95 24.16 8.06
N HIS A 44 -10.24 23.64 9.06
CA HIS A 44 -10.70 23.50 10.45
C HIS A 44 -12.06 22.79 10.58
N MET A 45 -12.35 21.86 9.69
CA MET A 45 -13.60 21.10 9.74
C MET A 45 -13.64 20.24 11.01
N PRO A 46 -14.79 20.21 11.73
CA PRO A 46 -14.93 19.39 12.93
C PRO A 46 -14.80 17.90 12.60
N ALA A 47 -15.32 17.49 11.45
CA ALA A 47 -15.24 16.16 10.87
C ALA A 47 -14.41 16.19 9.59
N ALA A 48 -13.34 15.39 9.54
CA ALA A 48 -12.41 15.32 8.40
C ALA A 48 -12.32 13.87 7.94
N HIS A 49 -13.20 13.49 7.02
CA HIS A 49 -13.32 12.12 6.52
C HIS A 49 -12.61 11.90 5.18
N GLY A 50 -12.12 12.94 4.52
CA GLY A 50 -11.61 12.87 3.14
C GLY A 50 -12.71 13.17 2.13
N LEU A 51 -12.50 12.79 0.88
CA LEU A 51 -13.45 13.03 -0.21
C LEU A 51 -14.58 11.99 -0.18
N LEU A 52 -14.23 10.72 0.04
CA LEU A 52 -15.17 9.60 0.02
C LEU A 52 -15.42 9.00 1.41
N GLY A 53 -14.65 9.38 2.42
CA GLY A 53 -14.77 8.77 3.75
C GLY A 53 -16.09 9.05 4.46
N SER A 54 -16.86 10.08 4.12
CA SER A 54 -18.20 10.25 4.72
C SER A 54 -19.13 9.05 4.46
N ILE A 55 -18.84 8.25 3.43
CA ILE A 55 -19.58 7.02 3.07
C ILE A 55 -18.80 5.77 3.48
N PHE A 56 -17.46 5.81 3.43
CA PHE A 56 -16.59 4.65 3.59
C PHE A 56 -15.70 4.67 4.84
N ASP A 57 -15.86 5.62 5.76
CA ASP A 57 -15.08 5.74 7.01
C ASP A 57 -15.56 4.76 8.09
N LEU A 58 -15.56 3.48 7.71
CA LEU A 58 -15.82 2.37 8.61
C LEU A 58 -14.51 1.61 8.83
N GLU A 59 -14.23 1.23 10.07
CA GLU A 59 -13.00 0.50 10.41
C GLU A 59 -12.88 -0.80 9.60
N TRP A 60 -14.00 -1.47 9.32
CA TRP A 60 -14.04 -2.66 8.46
C TRP A 60 -13.59 -2.39 7.03
N VAL A 61 -13.95 -1.25 6.45
CA VAL A 61 -13.52 -0.88 5.09
C VAL A 61 -12.02 -0.72 5.07
N HIS A 62 -11.45 -0.02 6.06
CA HIS A 62 -10.01 0.16 6.18
C HIS A 62 -9.28 -1.16 6.42
N PHE A 63 -9.80 -2.02 7.29
CA PHE A 63 -9.20 -3.33 7.57
C PHE A 63 -9.19 -4.23 6.32
N VAL A 64 -10.32 -4.34 5.63
CA VAL A 64 -10.43 -5.14 4.40
C VAL A 64 -9.54 -4.57 3.31
N TYR A 65 -9.56 -3.24 3.09
CA TYR A 65 -8.67 -2.57 2.14
C TYR A 65 -7.21 -2.90 2.41
N ASN A 66 -6.73 -2.71 3.64
CA ASN A 66 -5.33 -2.93 3.99
C ASN A 66 -4.94 -4.40 3.90
N THR A 67 -5.85 -5.32 4.21
CA THR A 67 -5.62 -6.77 4.11
C THR A 67 -5.51 -7.21 2.65
N VAL A 68 -6.42 -6.76 1.79
CA VAL A 68 -6.39 -7.05 0.34
C VAL A 68 -5.15 -6.44 -0.29
N LEU A 69 -4.82 -5.20 0.07
CA LEU A 69 -3.61 -4.52 -0.40
C LEU A 69 -2.34 -5.28 0.02
N TYR A 70 -2.28 -5.77 1.27
CA TYR A 70 -1.16 -6.59 1.74
C TYR A 70 -1.03 -7.90 0.96
N ALA A 71 -2.14 -8.60 0.71
CA ALA A 71 -2.16 -9.80 -0.12
C ALA A 71 -1.68 -9.52 -1.55
N ALA A 72 -2.07 -8.37 -2.13
CA ALA A 72 -1.60 -7.94 -3.44
C ALA A 72 -0.07 -7.68 -3.46
N PHE A 73 0.48 -7.05 -2.42
CA PHE A 73 1.93 -6.90 -2.28
C PHE A 73 2.65 -8.25 -2.16
N LEU A 74 2.11 -9.20 -1.40
CA LEU A 74 2.65 -10.55 -1.31
C LEU A 74 2.63 -11.28 -2.66
N ALA A 75 1.58 -11.10 -3.46
CA ALA A 75 1.49 -11.66 -4.81
C ALA A 75 2.56 -11.06 -5.74
N VAL A 76 2.70 -9.72 -5.77
CA VAL A 76 3.75 -9.03 -6.53
C VAL A 76 5.14 -9.50 -6.10
N TYR A 77 5.37 -9.61 -4.80
CA TYR A 77 6.61 -10.15 -4.25
C TYR A 77 6.87 -11.58 -4.75
N ALA A 78 5.88 -12.47 -4.67
CA ALA A 78 6.02 -13.86 -5.10
C ALA A 78 6.26 -14.01 -6.61
N TRP A 79 5.63 -13.18 -7.44
CA TRP A 79 5.89 -13.13 -8.89
C TRP A 79 7.28 -12.60 -9.19
N TYR A 80 7.68 -11.50 -8.54
CA TYR A 80 9.01 -10.93 -8.71
C TYR A 80 10.12 -11.92 -8.34
N ARG A 81 9.97 -12.64 -7.21
CA ARG A 81 10.93 -13.66 -6.76
C ARG A 81 11.09 -14.81 -7.76
N ARG A 82 10.03 -15.17 -8.48
CA ARG A 82 10.08 -16.21 -9.53
C ARG A 82 10.75 -15.69 -10.80
N ALA A 83 10.55 -14.41 -11.12
CA ALA A 83 11.13 -13.77 -12.29
C ALA A 83 12.62 -13.42 -12.14
N VAL A 84 13.01 -12.89 -10.98
CA VAL A 84 14.34 -12.35 -10.71
C VAL A 84 14.94 -13.08 -9.51
N PRO A 85 15.65 -14.19 -9.73
CA PRO A 85 16.33 -14.90 -8.65
C PRO A 85 17.45 -14.03 -8.08
N GLY A 86 17.52 -13.90 -6.76
CA GLY A 86 18.56 -13.10 -6.09
C GLY A 86 18.05 -12.31 -4.88
N ARG A 87 18.71 -11.17 -4.61
CA ARG A 87 18.41 -10.32 -3.45
C ARG A 87 17.12 -9.53 -3.67
N VAL A 88 16.25 -9.53 -2.66
CA VAL A 88 15.01 -8.75 -2.68
C VAL A 88 15.31 -7.25 -2.57
N PRO A 89 14.75 -6.40 -3.45
CA PRO A 89 14.87 -4.96 -3.31
C PRO A 89 14.46 -4.47 -1.92
N PHE A 90 15.16 -3.45 -1.41
CA PHE A 90 14.80 -2.84 -0.13
C PHE A 90 13.34 -2.37 -0.11
N ALA A 91 12.87 -1.75 -1.21
CA ALA A 91 11.50 -1.27 -1.33
C ALA A 91 10.43 -2.36 -1.10
N MET A 92 10.64 -3.56 -1.65
CA MET A 92 9.72 -4.69 -1.45
C MET A 92 9.69 -5.18 0.00
N ARG A 93 10.86 -5.24 0.66
CA ARG A 93 10.90 -5.62 2.08
C ARG A 93 10.24 -4.56 2.95
N GLY A 94 10.56 -3.29 2.70
CA GLY A 94 9.99 -2.16 3.43
C GLY A 94 8.48 -2.10 3.32
N VAL A 95 7.92 -2.28 2.11
CA VAL A 95 6.47 -2.21 1.92
C VAL A 95 5.75 -3.36 2.62
N LEU A 96 6.32 -4.57 2.61
CA LEU A 96 5.72 -5.72 3.30
C LEU A 96 5.70 -5.50 4.82
N TRP A 97 6.78 -4.97 5.40
CA TRP A 97 6.80 -4.64 6.82
C TRP A 97 5.80 -3.55 7.19
N LEU A 98 5.78 -2.43 6.44
CA LEU A 98 4.89 -1.31 6.74
C LEU A 98 3.43 -1.67 6.53
N GLN A 99 3.10 -2.34 5.42
CA GLN A 99 1.74 -2.75 5.14
C GLN A 99 1.27 -3.84 6.11
N GLY A 100 2.17 -4.77 6.49
CA GLY A 100 1.89 -5.76 7.53
C GLY A 100 1.59 -5.10 8.88
N TYR A 101 2.40 -4.12 9.28
CA TYR A 101 2.12 -3.29 10.45
C TYR A 101 0.75 -2.61 10.35
N HIS A 102 0.41 -2.03 9.20
CA HIS A 102 -0.85 -1.32 9.00
C HIS A 102 -2.08 -2.23 9.19
N VAL A 103 -2.00 -3.49 8.71
CA VAL A 103 -3.05 -4.49 8.95
C VAL A 103 -3.18 -4.80 10.45
N VAL A 104 -2.06 -4.95 11.16
CA VAL A 104 -2.06 -5.20 12.61
C VAL A 104 -2.64 -4.01 13.38
N GLU A 105 -2.30 -2.78 12.99
CA GLU A 105 -2.85 -1.55 13.57
C GLU A 105 -4.38 -1.53 13.50
N HIS A 106 -4.95 -1.83 12.33
CA HIS A 106 -6.40 -1.93 12.15
C HIS A 106 -7.02 -3.09 12.93
N LEU A 107 -6.35 -4.24 12.99
CA LEU A 107 -6.81 -5.35 13.82
C LEU A 107 -6.87 -4.96 15.31
N VAL A 108 -5.88 -4.22 15.81
CA VAL A 108 -5.89 -3.70 17.18
C VAL A 108 -7.01 -2.68 17.39
N LYS A 109 -7.28 -1.81 16.43
CA LYS A 109 -8.42 -0.88 16.50
C LYS A 109 -9.75 -1.62 16.58
N MET A 110 -9.91 -2.69 15.81
CA MET A 110 -11.08 -3.55 15.88
C MET A 110 -11.18 -4.26 17.22
N TYR A 111 -10.08 -4.79 17.76
CA TYR A 111 -10.04 -5.38 19.09
C TYR A 111 -10.44 -4.35 20.17
N GLN A 112 -9.93 -3.13 20.12
CA GLN A 112 -10.31 -2.03 21.01
C GLN A 112 -11.81 -1.74 20.96
N TYR A 113 -12.39 -1.75 19.76
CA TYR A 113 -13.83 -1.52 19.58
C TYR A 113 -14.67 -2.67 20.14
N TYR A 114 -14.39 -3.91 19.72
CA TYR A 114 -15.24 -5.06 20.02
C TYR A 114 -14.99 -5.68 21.40
N ALA A 115 -13.73 -5.82 21.79
CA ALA A 115 -13.35 -6.52 23.03
C ALA A 115 -13.23 -5.57 24.22
N LEU A 116 -12.79 -4.33 24.00
CA LEU A 116 -12.59 -3.35 25.09
C LEU A 116 -13.71 -2.30 25.18
N GLY A 117 -14.68 -2.31 24.25
CA GLY A 117 -15.81 -1.38 24.25
C GLY A 117 -15.42 0.08 23.98
N ILE A 118 -14.24 0.33 23.39
CA ILE A 118 -13.80 1.69 23.01
C ILE A 118 -14.51 2.06 21.70
N THR A 119 -15.71 2.62 21.81
CA THR A 119 -16.59 2.87 20.66
C THR A 119 -16.30 4.19 19.93
N VAL A 120 -15.60 5.13 20.57
CA VAL A 120 -15.27 6.44 19.99
C VAL A 120 -13.77 6.53 19.76
N GLY A 121 -13.39 6.56 18.48
CA GLY A 121 -12.01 6.75 18.04
C GLY A 121 -11.01 5.73 18.59
N PRO A 122 -11.17 4.42 18.32
CA PRO A 122 -10.10 3.43 18.55
C PRO A 122 -8.78 3.94 17.97
N LYS A 123 -7.72 3.93 18.78
CA LYS A 123 -6.44 4.58 18.44
C LYS A 123 -5.41 3.63 17.84
N GLY A 124 -5.62 2.32 17.92
CA GLY A 124 -4.65 1.33 17.46
C GLY A 124 -3.46 1.26 18.40
N ILE A 125 -2.26 1.11 17.88
CA ILE A 125 -1.01 1.02 18.64
C ILE A 125 -0.38 2.41 18.73
N LEU A 126 -0.09 3.04 17.59
CA LEU A 126 0.66 4.31 17.56
C LEU A 126 -0.23 5.54 17.66
N GLY A 127 -1.54 5.41 17.40
CA GLY A 127 -2.48 6.54 17.49
C GLY A 127 -2.65 7.10 18.91
N PHE A 128 -2.13 6.44 19.95
CA PHE A 128 -2.03 6.99 21.30
C PHE A 128 -0.98 8.09 21.43
N PHE A 129 0.07 8.04 20.61
CA PHE A 129 1.22 8.94 20.68
C PHE A 129 1.25 9.95 19.53
N VAL A 130 0.66 9.58 18.39
CA VAL A 130 0.64 10.41 17.18
C VAL A 130 -0.82 10.64 16.76
N PRO A 131 -1.22 11.88 16.39
CA PRO A 131 -2.55 12.14 15.87
C PRO A 131 -2.87 11.23 14.67
N LEU A 132 -4.02 10.53 14.71
CA LEU A 132 -4.35 9.49 13.73
C LEU A 132 -4.27 9.96 12.27
N ILE A 133 -4.74 11.18 11.97
CA ILE A 133 -4.70 11.73 10.60
C ILE A 133 -3.24 11.82 10.11
N TRP A 134 -2.33 12.33 10.94
CA TRP A 134 -0.91 12.40 10.58
C TRP A 134 -0.27 11.02 10.49
N LEU A 135 -0.60 10.12 11.42
CA LEU A 135 -0.08 8.75 11.41
C LEU A 135 -0.41 8.05 10.09
N HIS A 136 -1.69 8.06 9.68
CA HIS A 136 -2.12 7.41 8.45
C HIS A 136 -1.57 8.13 7.21
N PHE A 137 -1.52 9.47 7.21
CA PHE A 137 -0.91 10.23 6.13
C PHE A 137 0.55 9.82 5.87
N PHE A 138 1.39 9.80 6.91
CA PHE A 138 2.81 9.48 6.75
C PHE A 138 3.07 8.01 6.43
N LEU A 139 2.29 7.09 7.01
CA LEU A 139 2.36 5.67 6.66
C LEU A 139 2.03 5.44 5.18
N ASN A 140 0.93 6.03 4.69
CA ASN A 140 0.51 5.90 3.30
C ASN A 140 1.47 6.58 2.33
N LEU A 141 2.04 7.73 2.70
CA LEU A 141 3.07 8.39 1.90
C LEU A 141 4.31 7.50 1.77
N LEU A 142 4.76 6.88 2.86
CA LEU A 142 5.92 6.00 2.83
C LEU A 142 5.66 4.74 2.00
N VAL A 143 4.48 4.13 2.14
CA VAL A 143 4.04 3.01 1.29
C VAL A 143 4.03 3.42 -0.19
N LEU A 144 3.51 4.60 -0.53
CA LEU A 144 3.47 5.11 -1.89
C LEU A 144 4.88 5.30 -2.47
N ILE A 145 5.81 5.89 -1.71
CA ILE A 145 7.21 6.07 -2.14
C ILE A 145 7.88 4.73 -2.43
N LEU A 146 7.72 3.75 -1.53
CA LEU A 146 8.28 2.41 -1.72
C LEU A 146 7.66 1.71 -2.92
N LEU A 147 6.36 1.87 -3.12
CA LEU A 147 5.62 1.31 -4.25
C LEU A 147 6.06 1.91 -5.59
N VAL A 148 6.37 3.21 -5.66
CA VAL A 148 7.01 3.80 -6.85
C VAL A 148 8.36 3.11 -7.13
N GLY A 149 9.16 2.84 -6.11
CA GLY A 149 10.40 2.08 -6.23
C GLY A 149 10.17 0.64 -6.75
N ILE A 150 9.14 -0.04 -6.24
CA ILE A 150 8.76 -1.39 -6.69
C ILE A 150 8.29 -1.36 -8.16
N TYR A 151 7.44 -0.42 -8.53
CA TYR A 151 6.97 -0.28 -9.91
C TYR A 151 8.14 -0.02 -10.87
N ARG A 152 9.04 0.90 -10.54
CA ARG A 152 10.24 1.14 -11.36
C ARG A 152 11.13 -0.11 -11.46
N GLY A 153 11.35 -0.82 -10.36
CA GLY A 153 12.17 -2.03 -10.33
C GLY A 153 11.56 -3.19 -11.12
N THR A 154 10.24 -3.38 -11.05
CA THR A 154 9.52 -4.40 -11.83
C THR A 154 9.50 -4.06 -13.32
N ARG A 155 9.34 -2.77 -13.69
CA ARG A 155 9.40 -2.30 -15.08
C ARG A 155 10.79 -2.46 -15.69
N ALA A 156 11.86 -2.19 -14.94
CA ALA A 156 13.23 -2.38 -15.41
C ALA A 156 13.56 -3.86 -15.68
N ALA A 157 12.84 -4.79 -15.07
CA ALA A 157 13.00 -6.23 -15.32
C ALA A 157 12.24 -6.72 -16.57
N VAL A 158 11.32 -5.93 -17.14
CA VAL A 158 10.60 -6.27 -18.37
C VAL A 158 11.58 -6.24 -19.55
N PRO A 159 11.77 -7.36 -20.28
CA PRO A 159 12.59 -7.34 -21.49
C PRO A 159 12.04 -6.30 -22.46
N GLN A 160 12.88 -5.36 -22.89
CA GLN A 160 12.50 -4.47 -23.98
C GLN A 160 12.39 -5.30 -25.26
N PRO A 161 11.36 -5.11 -26.11
CA PRO A 161 11.39 -5.69 -27.44
C PRO A 161 12.72 -5.26 -28.07
N ALA A 162 13.49 -6.23 -28.59
CA ALA A 162 14.72 -5.93 -29.30
C ALA A 162 14.39 -4.79 -30.26
N GLN A 163 15.11 -3.68 -30.16
CA GLN A 163 15.01 -2.60 -31.12
C GLN A 163 15.03 -3.29 -32.48
N ALA A 164 13.91 -3.23 -33.19
CA ALA A 164 13.81 -3.82 -34.51
C ALA A 164 14.86 -3.09 -35.34
N VAL A 165 16.00 -3.75 -35.54
CA VAL A 165 17.05 -3.30 -36.42
C VAL A 165 16.42 -3.33 -37.80
N ALA A 166 16.02 -2.15 -38.26
CA ALA A 166 15.71 -1.82 -39.63
C ALA A 166 16.60 -0.64 -40.01
#